data_AF-A0A739PV73-F1
#
_entry.id   AF-A0A739PV73-F1
#
_cell.length_a   1.000
_cell.length_b   1.000
_cell.length_c   1.000
_cell.angle_alpha   90.00
_cell.angle_beta   90.00
_cell.angle_gamma   90.00
#
_symmetry.space_group_name_H-M   'P 1'
#
loop_
_entity.id
_entity.type
_entity.pdbx_description
1 polymer ?
#
loop_
_entity_poly.entity_id
_entity_poly.type
_entity_poly.pdbx_seq_one_letter_code
_entity_poly.pdbx_strand_id
1 'polypeptide(L)'
;MTLNTVLNKGGDKDQQLSDKVLIKGNVTGETVLKVVPQGNGDNTASAPGNIFSSRDGISLVQVGGDAADNAFKLDREYISTGTKSPYQYRLFTYRGGQVDQQSNFLGDKPVNVDFRLQTAYLDSSGNVVPGVDPDYNNSNNENG
;
A
#
# COMPACT_ATOMS: atom_id res chain seq x y z
N MET A 1 -7.68 10.21 11.10
CA MET A 1 -6.31 10.07 11.66
C MET A 1 -5.30 10.50 10.62
N THR A 2 -4.16 11.08 11.02
CA THR A 2 -3.11 11.52 10.08
C THR A 2 -1.89 10.61 10.22
N LEU A 3 -1.32 10.17 9.10
CA LEU A 3 -0.10 9.34 9.03
C LEU A 3 0.90 9.97 8.06
N ASN A 4 2.17 9.99 8.41
CA ASN A 4 3.27 10.37 7.52
C ASN A 4 3.86 9.11 6.87
N THR A 5 4.18 9.19 5.58
CA THR A 5 4.80 8.06 4.88
C THR A 5 5.78 8.56 3.82
N VAL A 6 6.92 7.89 3.66
CA VAL A 6 7.80 8.10 2.52
C VAL A 6 7.35 7.18 1.39
N LEU A 7 7.01 7.76 0.24
CA LEU A 7 6.63 7.00 -0.95
C LEU A 7 7.88 6.46 -1.67
N ASN A 8 8.49 5.45 -1.07
CA ASN A 8 9.57 4.66 -1.67
C ASN A 8 9.03 3.31 -2.20
N LYS A 9 9.92 2.39 -2.56
CA LYS A 9 9.57 1.06 -3.09
C LYS A 9 8.74 0.17 -2.14
N GLY A 10 8.62 0.53 -0.85
CA GLY A 10 8.06 -0.37 0.15
C GLY A 10 8.97 -1.57 0.37
N GLY A 11 8.42 -2.79 0.35
CA GLY A 11 9.21 -4.01 0.50
C GLY A 11 9.40 -4.42 1.96
N ASP A 12 10.64 -4.69 2.36
CA ASP A 12 10.94 -5.23 3.69
C ASP A 12 10.56 -4.25 4.81
N LYS A 13 10.32 -4.81 6.00
CA LYS A 13 10.01 -4.10 7.24
C LYS A 13 10.85 -2.83 7.46
N ASP A 14 12.16 -2.95 7.29
CA ASP A 14 13.13 -1.87 7.58
C ASP A 14 13.23 -0.82 6.46
N GLN A 15 12.67 -1.11 5.29
CA GLN A 15 12.61 -0.19 4.16
C GLN A 15 11.36 0.70 4.22
N GLN A 16 10.33 0.30 4.96
CA GLN A 16 9.07 1.02 5.05
C GLN A 16 9.12 2.15 6.09
N LEU A 17 9.47 3.36 5.64
CA LEU A 17 9.51 4.56 6.48
C LEU A 17 8.12 5.21 6.55
N SER A 18 7.31 4.75 7.50
CA SER A 18 5.92 5.19 7.65
C SER A 18 5.47 5.15 9.10
N ASP A 19 4.60 6.08 9.48
CA ASP A 19 3.72 5.92 10.63
C ASP A 19 2.86 4.66 10.41
N LYS A 20 2.62 3.91 11.48
CA LYS A 20 1.87 2.64 11.46
C LYS A 20 0.87 2.56 12.59
N VAL A 21 -0.26 1.94 12.31
CA VAL A 21 -1.33 1.66 13.27
C VAL A 21 -1.41 0.14 13.47
N LEU A 22 -1.32 -0.29 14.72
CA LEU A 22 -1.18 -1.69 15.10
C LEU A 22 -2.32 -2.10 16.02
N ILE A 23 -3.21 -2.98 15.54
CA ILE A 23 -4.43 -3.36 16.25
C ILE A 23 -4.39 -4.87 16.52
N LYS A 24 -4.26 -5.27 17.80
CA LYS A 24 -4.21 -6.70 18.17
C LYS A 24 -5.57 -7.41 18.17
N GLY A 25 -6.67 -6.66 18.16
CA GLY A 25 -8.05 -7.18 18.19
C GLY A 25 -8.78 -6.98 16.87
N ASN A 26 -10.12 -7.02 16.94
CA ASN A 26 -11.00 -6.79 15.80
C ASN A 26 -11.22 -5.28 15.57
N VAL A 27 -11.44 -4.91 14.32
CA VAL A 27 -11.83 -3.57 13.88
C VAL A 27 -13.29 -3.56 13.48
N THR A 28 -14.02 -2.55 13.93
CA THR A 28 -15.41 -2.29 13.54
C THR A 28 -15.55 -0.84 13.11
N GLY A 29 -16.59 -0.57 12.30
CA GLY A 29 -16.79 0.76 11.73
C GLY A 29 -15.78 1.11 10.65
N GLU A 30 -15.64 2.40 10.36
CA GLU A 30 -14.79 2.93 9.32
C GLU A 30 -13.94 4.08 9.88
N THR A 31 -12.65 4.09 9.54
CA THR A 31 -11.72 5.17 9.89
C THR A 31 -11.10 5.79 8.65
N VAL A 32 -11.18 7.12 8.56
CA VAL A 32 -10.52 7.88 7.49
C VAL A 32 -9.06 8.17 7.83
N LEU A 33 -8.17 7.81 6.91
CA LEU A 33 -6.73 8.04 6.93
C LEU A 33 -6.38 9.24 6.04
N LYS A 34 -5.85 10.30 6.65
CA LYS A 34 -5.15 11.37 5.95
C LYS A 34 -3.68 11.02 5.90
N VAL A 35 -3.18 10.65 4.74
CA VAL A 35 -1.76 10.30 4.58
C VAL A 35 -1.02 11.50 4.01
N VAL A 36 0.07 11.89 4.66
CA VAL A 36 0.97 12.96 4.25
C VAL A 36 2.19 12.33 3.56
N PRO A 37 2.25 12.34 2.21
CA PRO A 37 3.34 11.71 1.48
C PRO A 37 4.61 12.56 1.53
N GLN A 38 5.75 11.88 1.63
CA GLN A 38 7.10 12.43 1.51
C GLN A 38 7.87 11.71 0.39
N GLY A 39 8.96 12.33 -0.08
CA GLY A 39 9.79 11.78 -1.16
C GLY A 39 9.28 12.08 -2.57
N ASN A 40 9.83 11.39 -3.56
CA ASN A 40 9.52 11.60 -4.97
C ASN A 40 8.44 10.64 -5.50
N GLY A 41 8.21 9.50 -4.84
CA GLY A 41 7.38 8.42 -5.35
C GLY A 41 8.21 7.36 -6.09
N ASP A 42 7.94 6.09 -5.82
CA ASP A 42 8.54 4.92 -6.46
C ASP A 42 7.48 3.81 -6.69
N ASN A 43 7.80 2.83 -7.54
CA ASN A 43 6.94 1.69 -7.80
C ASN A 43 6.94 0.75 -6.58
N THR A 44 5.78 0.59 -5.93
CA THR A 44 5.62 -0.31 -4.79
C THR A 44 5.13 -1.71 -5.18
N ALA A 45 5.04 -2.00 -6.48
CA ALA A 45 4.77 -3.33 -7.00
C ALA A 45 6.09 -4.04 -7.33
N SER A 46 6.22 -5.28 -6.87
CA SER A 46 7.36 -6.16 -7.13
C SER A 46 7.29 -6.84 -8.50
N ALA A 47 6.11 -6.90 -9.10
CA ALA A 47 5.87 -7.35 -10.46
C ALA A 47 4.83 -6.45 -11.15
N PRO A 48 4.88 -6.33 -12.50
CA PRO A 48 3.83 -5.64 -13.25
C PRO A 48 2.50 -6.40 -13.19
N GLY A 49 1.40 -5.68 -13.40
CA GLY A 49 0.05 -6.23 -13.43
C GLY A 49 -0.65 -6.24 -12.08
N ASN A 50 -1.89 -6.74 -12.08
CA ASN A 50 -2.72 -6.89 -10.88
C ASN A 50 -2.33 -8.16 -10.10
N ILE A 51 -1.12 -8.15 -9.55
CA ILE A 51 -0.58 -9.26 -8.75
C ILE A 51 -0.39 -8.75 -7.33
N PHE A 52 -1.06 -9.40 -6.38
CA PHE A 52 -0.78 -9.18 -4.96
C PHE A 52 0.43 -10.02 -4.56
N SER A 53 1.59 -9.39 -4.43
CA SER A 53 2.73 -9.98 -3.74
C SER A 53 2.76 -9.48 -2.31
N SER A 54 3.11 -10.37 -1.37
CA SER A 54 3.14 -10.06 0.05
C SER A 54 4.16 -8.97 0.41
N ARG A 55 5.09 -8.67 -0.50
CA ARG A 55 6.10 -7.61 -0.37
C ARG A 55 5.69 -6.30 -1.03
N ASP A 56 4.54 -6.25 -1.71
CA ASP A 56 4.07 -5.03 -2.36
C ASP A 56 3.52 -4.03 -1.35
N GLY A 57 3.56 -2.76 -1.75
CA GLY A 57 3.01 -1.66 -0.99
C GLY A 57 3.80 -1.30 0.27
N ILE A 58 3.27 -0.29 0.97
CA ILE A 58 3.77 0.19 2.26
C ILE A 58 2.65 -0.06 3.27
N SER A 59 2.92 -0.84 4.31
CA SER A 59 1.93 -1.13 5.36
C SER A 59 1.64 0.11 6.20
N LEU A 60 0.36 0.48 6.29
CA LEU A 60 -0.12 1.59 7.12
C LEU A 60 -0.87 1.09 8.37
N VAL A 61 -1.66 0.02 8.23
CA VAL A 61 -2.44 -0.55 9.32
C VAL A 61 -2.34 -2.06 9.31
N GLN A 62 -1.95 -2.65 10.44
CA GLN A 62 -1.99 -4.10 10.65
C GLN A 62 -3.01 -4.46 11.73
N VAL A 63 -3.82 -5.46 11.43
CA VAL A 63 -4.88 -5.96 12.30
C VAL A 63 -4.67 -7.45 12.56
N GLY A 64 -4.62 -7.82 13.84
CA GLY A 64 -4.47 -9.21 14.29
C GLY A 64 -5.80 -9.96 14.48
N GLY A 65 -6.92 -9.24 14.45
CA GLY A 65 -8.26 -9.80 14.39
C GLY A 65 -8.94 -9.56 13.03
N ASP A 66 -10.26 -9.52 13.04
CA ASP A 66 -11.06 -9.26 11.84
C ASP A 66 -11.17 -7.75 11.54
N ALA A 67 -11.20 -7.41 10.26
CA ALA A 67 -11.55 -6.07 9.76
C ALA A 67 -12.33 -6.24 8.46
N ALA A 68 -13.22 -5.31 8.10
CA ALA A 68 -13.80 -5.23 6.75
C ALA A 68 -12.83 -4.56 5.77
N ASP A 69 -12.97 -4.77 4.46
CA ASP A 69 -12.09 -4.15 3.45
C ASP A 69 -12.20 -2.62 3.42
N ASN A 70 -13.35 -2.09 3.82
CA ASN A 70 -13.59 -0.66 3.97
C ASN A 70 -13.39 -0.16 5.42
N ALA A 71 -12.81 -0.96 6.32
CA ALA A 71 -12.59 -0.52 7.71
C ALA A 71 -11.65 0.69 7.80
N PHE A 72 -10.76 0.84 6.80
CA PHE A 72 -9.94 2.02 6.61
C PHE A 72 -10.07 2.51 5.18
N LYS A 73 -10.13 3.84 5.01
CA LYS A 73 -10.11 4.48 3.70
C LYS A 73 -9.26 5.73 3.71
N LEU A 74 -8.74 6.10 2.56
CA LEU A 74 -8.06 7.39 2.39
C LEU A 74 -9.07 8.55 2.44
N ASP A 75 -8.60 9.74 2.81
CA ASP A 75 -9.37 10.99 2.77
C ASP A 75 -9.61 11.52 1.34
N ARG A 76 -9.09 10.81 0.34
CA ARG A 76 -9.10 11.12 -1.09
C ARG A 76 -8.98 9.81 -1.89
N GLU A 77 -9.29 9.82 -3.18
CA GLU A 77 -9.30 8.59 -3.99
C GLU A 77 -7.92 7.95 -4.17
N TYR A 78 -6.88 8.78 -4.30
CA TYR A 78 -5.50 8.34 -4.45
C TYR A 78 -4.53 9.41 -3.93
N ILE A 79 -3.32 8.98 -3.63
CA ILE A 79 -2.19 9.85 -3.31
C ILE A 79 -1.27 9.92 -4.53
N SER A 80 -0.71 11.10 -4.79
CA SER A 80 0.30 11.30 -5.82
C SER A 80 1.31 12.32 -5.34
N THR A 81 2.54 12.27 -5.85
CA THR A 81 3.58 13.28 -5.61
C THR A 81 3.55 14.42 -6.64
N GLY A 82 2.46 14.54 -7.40
CA GLY A 82 2.30 15.53 -8.46
C GLY A 82 3.22 15.21 -9.64
N THR A 83 4.05 16.17 -10.06
CA THR A 83 4.93 16.02 -11.22
C THR A 83 6.20 15.21 -10.95
N LYS A 84 6.43 14.74 -9.71
CA LYS A 84 7.65 14.03 -9.33
C LYS A 84 7.66 12.55 -9.73
N SER A 85 6.48 11.95 -9.89
CA SER A 85 6.32 10.55 -10.23
C SER A 85 4.99 10.32 -10.95
N PRO A 86 4.93 9.35 -11.89
CA PRO A 86 3.68 9.00 -12.57
C PRO A 86 2.73 8.18 -11.70
N TYR A 87 3.16 7.71 -10.53
CA TYR A 87 2.39 6.75 -9.76
C TYR A 87 1.23 7.39 -8.98
N GLN A 88 0.08 6.71 -9.06
CA GLN A 88 -1.02 6.89 -8.10
C GLN A 88 -0.93 5.79 -7.06
N TYR A 89 -1.10 6.16 -5.79
CA TYR A 89 -1.12 5.23 -4.68
C TYR A 89 -2.50 5.13 -4.08
N ARG A 90 -2.97 3.91 -3.86
CA ARG A 90 -4.27 3.62 -3.25
C ARG A 90 -4.11 2.63 -2.11
N LEU A 91 -5.12 2.60 -1.25
CA LEU A 91 -5.14 1.70 -0.11
C LEU A 91 -5.81 0.39 -0.53
N PHE A 92 -5.07 -0.71 -0.42
CA PHE A 92 -5.56 -2.05 -0.69
C PHE A 92 -5.48 -2.91 0.56
N THR A 93 -6.41 -3.87 0.66
CA THR A 93 -6.51 -4.79 1.78
C THR A 93 -5.88 -6.12 1.41
N TYR A 94 -4.91 -6.56 2.22
CA TYR A 94 -4.24 -7.84 2.09
C TYR A 94 -4.75 -8.80 3.16
N ARG A 95 -5.05 -10.04 2.76
CA ARG A 95 -5.56 -11.10 3.66
C ARG A 95 -5.00 -12.48 3.31
N GLY A 96 -5.09 -13.40 4.26
CA GLY A 96 -4.71 -14.80 4.05
C GLY A 96 -3.28 -14.92 3.52
N GLY A 97 -3.08 -15.65 2.43
CA GLY A 97 -1.77 -15.85 1.81
C GLY A 97 -1.12 -14.59 1.22
N GLN A 98 -1.85 -13.49 1.10
CA GLN A 98 -1.30 -12.22 0.63
C GLN A 98 -0.52 -11.49 1.74
N VAL A 99 -0.83 -11.73 3.01
CA VAL A 99 -0.19 -11.01 4.11
C VAL A 99 1.23 -11.54 4.33
N ASP A 100 2.20 -10.64 4.32
CA ASP A 100 3.58 -10.97 4.69
C ASP A 100 3.75 -11.01 6.21
N GLN A 101 3.80 -12.21 6.77
CA GLN A 101 4.08 -12.42 8.19
C GLN A 101 5.53 -12.07 8.57
N GLN A 102 6.47 -11.99 7.62
CA GLN A 102 7.85 -11.58 7.91
C GLN A 102 7.91 -10.07 8.22
N SER A 103 7.01 -9.28 7.63
CA SER A 103 6.82 -7.85 7.91
C SER A 103 5.78 -7.59 9.01
N ASN A 104 5.67 -8.47 10.01
CA ASN A 104 4.75 -8.34 11.13
C ASN A 104 5.24 -7.31 12.17
N PHE A 105 4.42 -6.31 12.50
CA PHE A 105 4.66 -5.31 13.54
C PHE A 105 3.84 -5.54 14.83
N LEU A 106 2.90 -6.49 14.83
CA LEU A 106 2.06 -6.85 15.99
C LEU A 106 2.79 -7.67 17.05
N GLY A 107 4.02 -8.14 16.76
CA GLY A 107 4.85 -8.92 17.67
C GLY A 107 4.39 -10.37 17.75
N ASP A 108 3.79 -10.74 18.88
CA ASP A 108 3.37 -12.11 19.20
C ASP A 108 2.06 -12.54 18.52
N LYS A 109 1.34 -11.60 17.90
CA LYS A 109 0.09 -11.87 17.17
C LYS A 109 0.37 -11.92 15.67
N PRO A 110 -0.22 -12.88 14.92
CA PRO A 110 -0.15 -12.85 13.46
C PRO A 110 -0.91 -11.63 12.92
N VAL A 111 -0.53 -11.19 11.72
CA VAL A 111 -1.29 -10.17 10.98
C VAL A 111 -2.36 -10.89 10.16
N ASN A 112 -3.63 -10.62 10.43
CA ASN A 112 -4.74 -11.20 9.66
C ASN A 112 -5.13 -10.31 8.49
N VAL A 113 -5.02 -9.00 8.68
CA VAL A 113 -5.34 -7.98 7.67
C VAL A 113 -4.27 -6.92 7.67
N ASP A 114 -3.76 -6.58 6.48
CA ASP A 114 -2.80 -5.50 6.29
C ASP A 114 -3.34 -4.51 5.24
N PHE A 115 -3.53 -3.25 5.64
CA PHE A 115 -3.95 -2.18 4.75
C PHE A 115 -2.70 -1.48 4.24
N ARG A 116 -2.42 -1.68 2.96
CA ARG A 116 -1.19 -1.24 2.32
C ARG A 116 -1.46 -0.16 1.30
N LEU A 117 -0.61 0.86 1.32
CA LEU A 117 -0.55 1.86 0.28
C LEU A 117 0.30 1.30 -0.87
N GLN A 118 -0.32 1.03 -2.02
CA GLN A 118 0.34 0.45 -3.19
C GLN A 118 0.07 1.30 -4.44
N THR A 119 1.00 1.27 -5.39
CA THR A 119 0.76 1.76 -6.74
C THR A 119 -0.46 1.09 -7.35
N ALA A 120 -1.20 1.85 -8.15
CA ALA A 120 -2.39 1.39 -8.83
C ALA A 120 -2.43 1.91 -10.27
N TYR A 121 -3.09 1.15 -11.14
CA TYR A 121 -3.37 1.53 -12.52
C TYR A 121 -4.80 1.15 -12.91
N LEU A 122 -5.25 1.62 -14.07
CA LEU A 122 -6.51 1.20 -14.67
C LEU A 122 -6.24 -0.01 -15.55
N ASP A 123 -6.92 -1.13 -15.29
CA ASP A 123 -6.88 -2.28 -16.19
C ASP A 123 -7.58 -1.97 -17.53
N SER A 124 -7.54 -2.93 -18.46
CA SER A 124 -8.16 -2.80 -19.78
C SER A 124 -9.68 -2.60 -19.75
N SER A 125 -10.33 -2.87 -18.62
CA SER A 125 -11.75 -2.66 -18.39
C SER A 125 -12.04 -1.34 -17.65
N GLY A 126 -11.01 -0.55 -17.34
CA GLY A 126 -11.12 0.71 -16.61
C GLY A 126 -11.25 0.54 -15.10
N ASN A 127 -10.99 -0.65 -14.56
CA ASN A 127 -11.01 -0.87 -13.12
C ASN A 127 -9.69 -0.44 -12.49
N VAL A 128 -9.76 0.19 -11.34
CA VAL A 128 -8.60 0.46 -10.51
C VAL A 128 -8.12 -0.83 -9.88
N VAL A 129 -6.88 -1.22 -10.20
CA VAL A 129 -6.24 -2.43 -9.69
C VAL A 129 -4.87 -2.12 -9.11
N PRO A 130 -4.39 -2.87 -8.11
CA PRO A 130 -3.05 -2.70 -7.58
C PRO A 130 -1.99 -3.05 -8.64
N GLY A 131 -0.82 -2.45 -8.52
CA GLY A 131 0.32 -2.72 -9.37
C GLY A 131 0.68 -1.55 -10.29
N VAL A 132 1.43 -1.89 -11.33
CA VAL A 132 1.73 -1.01 -12.47
C VAL A 132 1.26 -1.68 -13.75
N ASP A 133 0.85 -0.88 -14.72
CA ASP A 133 0.40 -1.38 -16.02
C ASP A 133 1.50 -2.23 -16.67
N PRO A 134 1.25 -3.51 -17.02
CA PRO A 134 2.21 -4.36 -17.72
C PRO A 134 2.71 -3.77 -19.04
N ASP A 135 1.88 -2.97 -19.70
CA ASP A 135 2.20 -2.34 -20.97
C ASP A 135 2.90 -0.97 -20.79
N TYR A 136 3.17 -0.58 -19.54
CA TYR A 136 3.95 0.62 -19.24
C TYR A 136 5.43 0.44 -19.63
N ASN A 137 5.77 0.84 -20.85
CA ASN A 137 7.16 0.88 -21.33
C ASN A 137 7.97 1.95 -20.59
N ASN A 138 8.83 1.51 -19.66
CA ASN A 138 9.80 2.37 -18.95
C ASN A 138 11.02 2.77 -19.81
N SER A 139 10.84 3.06 -21.10
CA SER A 139 11.94 3.39 -22.02
C SER A 139 12.56 4.79 -21.79
N ASN A 140 12.17 5.51 -20.74
CA ASN A 140 12.59 6.89 -20.49
C ASN A 140 13.41 7.09 -19.20
N ASN A 141 13.84 6.04 -18.50
CA ASN A 141 14.49 6.19 -17.19
C ASN A 141 15.86 5.47 -17.03
N GLU A 142 16.57 5.24 -18.14
CA GLU A 142 17.99 4.83 -18.11
C GLU A 142 18.97 5.92 -18.53
N ASN A 143 18.55 7.18 -18.75
CA ASN A 143 19.45 8.28 -19.11
C ASN A 143 19.12 9.60 -18.37
N GLY A 144 19.34 9.63 -17.05
CA GLY A 144 19.29 10.84 -16.24
C GLY A 144 20.46 10.90 -15.27
#